data_AF-A0A352KZJ9-F1
#
_entry.id   AF-A0A352KZJ9-F1
#
_cell.length_a   1.000
_cell.length_b   1.000
_cell.length_c   1.000
_cell.angle_alpha   90.00
_cell.angle_beta   90.00
_cell.angle_gamma   90.00
#
_symmetry.space_group_name_H-M   'P 1'
#
loop_
_entity.id
_entity.type
_entity.pdbx_description
1 polymer ?
#
loop_
_entity_poly.entity_id
_entity_poly.type
_entity_poly.pdbx_seq_one_letter_code
_entity_poly.pdbx_strand_id
1 'polypeptide(L)'
;MSQRVFPDHDAWLSRYSYLVSLLPDQIVRELGLNFRTLRRRVSSYTPWRDGAGRQRGLLLFPDDLQRSRESMSELPGGAAEWQSYLEFGRLQSELATVVAPSFLQPLQTRQQFLRQLQTADQRRAWDSFVERPLGEVIERYFRTDVVRGLVMTDGKIGVLASPHDENLLQNRCFLYHVCGNGTGEWRVPEGGMRSLTGALLSRCRAAGAEVLTESPAVQIEPGPRWHRVTFQQDGRECGVDAEYVLLNAGPRTAARLLGQNYQSQPADEGSVIKINMLLRRLPRLLDQGVLARDAFAGTFHVDEGYEQMLRSWKAAVSGEIPNPAPGEIYCHTLTDASILSPQLQAEGYHTLTLFGLDMPWRLFEHDHDARREAVLQRYLAGLNRLCAEPFEDCLARSAGGELCLEMHTPQDLQSELDLDSGNIFHNQPSWFFAETEELSGQRGVETPWSRI
;
A
#
# COMPACT_ATOMS: atom_id res chain seq x y z
N MET A 1 3.45 13.92 0.38
CA MET A 1 2.51 14.94 -0.19
C MET A 1 2.46 14.76 -1.70
N SER A 2 1.42 15.27 -2.39
CA SER A 2 1.40 15.28 -3.86
C SER A 2 2.35 16.34 -4.42
N GLN A 3 3.01 16.04 -5.54
CA GLN A 3 4.07 16.85 -6.14
C GLN A 3 3.98 16.83 -7.67
N ARG A 4 4.57 17.83 -8.33
CA ARG A 4 4.81 17.79 -9.78
C ARG A 4 6.00 16.90 -10.07
N VAL A 5 5.76 15.59 -10.07
CA VAL A 5 6.76 14.55 -10.37
C VAL A 5 7.39 14.76 -11.75
N PHE A 6 6.60 15.26 -12.71
CA PHE A 6 7.06 15.65 -14.04
C PHE A 6 6.97 17.18 -14.19
N PRO A 7 8.07 17.93 -14.03
CA PRO A 7 8.04 19.40 -13.92
C PRO A 7 7.39 20.13 -15.11
N ASP A 8 7.46 19.53 -16.30
CA ASP A 8 6.90 20.07 -17.54
C ASP A 8 5.38 19.94 -17.64
N HIS A 9 4.74 19.18 -16.74
CA HIS A 9 3.32 18.90 -16.76
C HIS A 9 2.67 19.36 -15.45
N ASP A 10 1.54 20.06 -15.54
CA ASP A 10 0.76 20.47 -14.37
C ASP A 10 -0.11 19.31 -13.85
N ALA A 11 0.58 18.27 -13.37
CA ALA A 11 0.04 17.04 -12.81
C ALA A 11 0.62 16.80 -11.42
N TRP A 12 -0.24 16.78 -10.39
CA TRP A 12 0.13 16.69 -8.99
C TRP A 12 -0.04 15.28 -8.45
N LEU A 13 0.91 14.40 -8.77
CA LEU A 13 0.87 12.99 -8.40
C LEU A 13 1.19 12.80 -6.92
N SER A 14 0.54 11.82 -6.29
CA SER A 14 0.85 11.41 -4.92
C SER A 14 1.99 10.38 -4.94
N ARG A 15 3.24 10.89 -4.98
CA ARG A 15 4.49 10.15 -5.31
C ARG A 15 4.70 8.80 -4.62
N TYR A 16 4.28 8.66 -3.36
CA TYR A 16 4.53 7.44 -2.55
C TYR A 16 3.30 6.81 -1.89
N SER A 17 2.15 7.48 -1.91
CA SER A 17 0.91 7.02 -1.26
C SER A 17 -0.25 7.67 -1.99
N TYR A 18 -1.23 6.90 -2.42
CA TYR A 18 -2.27 7.34 -3.36
C TYR A 18 -3.68 6.88 -2.99
N LEU A 19 -3.82 6.06 -1.94
CA LEU A 19 -5.11 5.61 -1.40
C LEU A 19 -5.11 5.79 0.12
N VAL A 20 -6.32 5.95 0.68
CA VAL A 20 -6.57 6.07 2.10
C VAL A 20 -7.52 4.96 2.52
N SER A 21 -7.07 4.11 3.45
CA SER A 21 -7.85 3.00 4.02
C SER A 21 -7.80 2.97 5.54
N LEU A 22 -6.68 3.35 6.17
CA LEU A 22 -6.48 3.24 7.62
C LEU A 22 -6.55 4.56 8.39
N LEU A 23 -7.06 5.64 7.77
CA LEU A 23 -7.36 6.87 8.50
C LEU A 23 -8.73 6.71 9.19
N PRO A 24 -8.80 6.56 10.53
CA PRO A 24 -10.06 6.30 11.19
C PRO A 24 -11.00 7.51 11.10
N ASP A 25 -12.28 7.28 10.82
CA ASP A 25 -13.27 8.35 10.74
C ASP A 25 -13.37 9.18 12.04
N GLN A 26 -13.04 8.57 13.18
CA GLN A 26 -12.96 9.26 14.46
C GLN A 26 -11.93 10.40 14.42
N ILE A 27 -10.73 10.19 13.86
CA ILE A 27 -9.69 11.22 13.75
C ILE A 27 -10.18 12.37 12.85
N VAL A 28 -10.80 12.03 11.71
CA VAL A 28 -11.34 13.03 10.77
C VAL A 28 -12.38 13.92 11.46
N ARG A 29 -13.31 13.31 12.23
CA ARG A 29 -14.36 14.03 12.96
C ARG A 29 -13.81 14.88 14.10
N GLU A 30 -12.96 14.31 14.96
CA GLU A 30 -12.43 15.00 16.14
C GLU A 30 -11.53 16.19 15.77
N LEU A 31 -10.72 16.04 14.71
CA LEU A 31 -9.89 17.12 14.21
C LEU A 31 -10.66 18.10 13.30
N GLY A 32 -11.88 17.76 12.86
CA GLY A 32 -12.67 18.58 11.96
C GLY A 32 -11.98 18.80 10.60
N LEU A 33 -11.37 17.75 10.04
CA LEU A 33 -10.62 17.84 8.79
C LEU A 33 -11.57 18.05 7.61
N ASN A 34 -11.34 19.11 6.83
CA ASN A 34 -12.00 19.30 5.55
C ASN A 34 -11.33 18.46 4.46
N PHE A 35 -11.67 17.17 4.42
CA PHE A 35 -11.05 16.17 3.57
C PHE A 35 -12.09 15.17 3.10
N ARG A 36 -12.04 14.80 1.82
CA ARG A 36 -12.98 13.86 1.21
C ARG A 36 -12.23 12.73 0.51
N THR A 37 -12.76 11.52 0.66
CA THR A 37 -12.33 10.34 -0.09
C THR A 37 -13.46 9.83 -0.99
N LEU A 38 -13.08 9.38 -2.18
CA LEU A 38 -13.97 8.89 -3.23
C LEU A 38 -13.81 7.38 -3.37
N ARG A 39 -14.93 6.68 -3.60
CA ARG A 39 -14.92 5.24 -3.87
C ARG A 39 -14.57 5.01 -5.34
N ARG A 40 -13.82 3.95 -5.62
CA ARG A 40 -13.49 3.53 -6.98
C ARG A 40 -14.70 2.84 -7.61
N ARG A 41 -14.94 3.06 -8.90
CA ARG A 41 -16.05 2.40 -9.63
C ARG A 41 -15.81 0.90 -9.82
N VAL A 42 -14.54 0.50 -9.92
CA VAL A 42 -14.09 -0.88 -10.12
C VAL A 42 -13.18 -1.21 -8.95
N SER A 43 -13.35 -2.39 -8.36
CA SER A 43 -12.48 -2.89 -7.30
C SER A 43 -11.14 -3.32 -7.90
N SER A 44 -11.19 -4.21 -8.89
CA SER A 44 -10.01 -4.74 -9.57
C SER A 44 -10.28 -5.21 -10.99
N TYR A 45 -9.20 -5.25 -11.76
CA TYR A 45 -9.07 -5.97 -13.03
C TYR A 45 -7.88 -6.92 -12.92
N THR A 46 -8.15 -8.22 -13.00
CA THR A 46 -7.11 -9.26 -12.94
C THR A 46 -7.04 -9.97 -14.30
N PRO A 47 -5.97 -9.75 -15.09
CA PRO A 47 -5.79 -10.47 -16.34
C PRO A 47 -5.61 -11.97 -16.11
N TRP A 48 -6.18 -12.78 -17.00
CA TRP A 48 -6.01 -14.23 -17.03
C TRP A 48 -6.07 -14.75 -18.47
N ARG A 49 -5.69 -16.02 -18.66
CA ARG A 49 -5.78 -16.69 -19.97
C ARG A 49 -6.84 -17.76 -19.95
N ASP A 50 -7.71 -17.76 -20.95
CA ASP A 50 -8.69 -18.82 -21.12
C ASP A 50 -8.06 -20.13 -21.64
N GLY A 51 -8.85 -21.20 -21.72
CA GLY A 51 -8.38 -22.51 -22.19
C GLY A 51 -7.90 -22.50 -23.65
N ALA A 52 -8.19 -21.46 -24.43
CA ALA A 52 -7.67 -21.25 -25.79
C ALA A 52 -6.43 -20.34 -25.82
N GLY A 53 -5.92 -19.93 -24.64
CA GLY A 53 -4.76 -19.07 -24.49
C GLY A 53 -5.05 -17.58 -24.74
N ARG A 54 -6.30 -17.18 -24.94
CA ARG A 54 -6.67 -15.78 -25.19
C ARG A 54 -6.61 -14.99 -23.89
N GLN A 55 -6.14 -13.73 -23.97
CA GLN A 55 -6.15 -12.82 -22.83
C GLN A 55 -7.59 -12.41 -22.51
N ARG A 56 -7.95 -12.53 -21.23
CA ARG A 56 -9.24 -12.15 -20.64
C ARG A 56 -9.01 -11.38 -19.35
N GLY A 57 -10.03 -10.67 -18.87
CA GLY A 57 -10.00 -9.96 -17.59
C GLY A 57 -11.11 -10.40 -16.64
N LEU A 58 -10.75 -10.64 -15.38
CA LEU A 58 -11.70 -10.69 -14.26
C LEU A 58 -11.93 -9.25 -13.78
N LEU A 59 -13.16 -8.75 -13.91
CA LEU A 59 -13.57 -7.43 -13.43
C LEU A 59 -14.50 -7.56 -12.23
N LEU A 60 -14.12 -6.90 -11.13
CA LEU A 60 -14.95 -6.83 -9.93
C LEU A 60 -15.38 -5.40 -9.66
N PHE A 61 -16.66 -5.23 -9.36
CA PHE A 61 -17.31 -3.96 -9.06
C PHE A 61 -17.84 -3.99 -7.62
N PRO A 62 -17.56 -2.97 -6.80
CA PRO A 62 -18.02 -2.93 -5.42
C PRO A 62 -19.54 -2.74 -5.34
N ASP A 63 -20.10 -1.95 -6.25
CA ASP A 63 -21.52 -1.55 -6.26
C ASP A 63 -22.36 -2.27 -7.33
N ASP A 64 -21.76 -3.20 -8.10
CA ASP A 64 -22.45 -3.98 -9.14
C ASP A 64 -22.05 -5.47 -9.06
N LEU A 65 -22.62 -6.14 -8.06
CA LEU A 65 -22.37 -7.57 -7.81
C LEU A 65 -22.83 -8.46 -8.96
N GLN A 66 -23.78 -8.00 -9.79
CA GLN A 66 -24.25 -8.76 -10.94
C GLN A 66 -23.17 -8.80 -12.02
N ARG A 67 -22.56 -7.67 -12.36
CA ARG A 67 -21.41 -7.64 -13.28
C ARG A 67 -20.21 -8.41 -12.75
N SER A 68 -19.93 -8.31 -11.44
CA SER A 68 -18.88 -9.10 -10.79
C SER A 68 -19.13 -10.61 -10.92
N ARG A 69 -20.37 -11.04 -10.68
CA ARG A 69 -20.79 -12.43 -10.86
C ARG A 69 -20.67 -12.89 -12.30
N GLU A 70 -21.06 -12.06 -13.27
CA GLU A 70 -20.93 -12.35 -14.69
C GLU A 70 -19.47 -12.55 -15.08
N SER A 71 -18.57 -11.66 -14.67
CA SER A 71 -17.14 -11.81 -14.95
C SER A 71 -16.53 -13.05 -14.26
N MET A 72 -16.90 -13.32 -13.01
CA MET A 72 -16.47 -14.54 -12.30
C MET A 72 -17.00 -15.81 -12.98
N SER A 73 -18.18 -15.76 -13.61
CA SER A 73 -18.79 -16.91 -14.29
C SER A 73 -18.02 -17.38 -15.52
N GLU A 74 -17.13 -16.54 -16.07
CA GLU A 74 -16.26 -16.88 -17.18
C GLU A 74 -15.06 -17.75 -16.76
N LEU A 75 -14.73 -17.76 -15.47
CA LEU A 75 -13.63 -18.56 -14.93
C LEU A 75 -14.01 -20.03 -14.82
N PRO A 76 -13.01 -20.94 -14.82
CA PRO A 76 -13.22 -22.30 -14.34
C PRO A 76 -13.87 -22.32 -12.95
N GLY A 77 -14.93 -23.11 -12.77
CA GLY A 77 -15.70 -23.15 -11.52
C GLY A 77 -16.86 -22.14 -11.43
N GLY A 78 -16.83 -21.07 -12.22
CA GLY A 78 -17.93 -20.13 -12.45
C GLY A 78 -18.71 -19.73 -11.19
N ALA A 79 -19.98 -20.16 -11.12
CA ALA A 79 -20.87 -19.80 -10.01
C ALA A 79 -20.38 -20.29 -8.62
N ALA A 80 -19.68 -21.42 -8.54
CA ALA A 80 -19.15 -21.92 -7.29
C ALA A 80 -18.00 -21.02 -6.78
N GLU A 81 -17.12 -20.58 -7.67
CA GLU A 81 -16.04 -19.65 -7.35
C GLU A 81 -16.61 -18.31 -6.82
N TRP A 82 -17.69 -17.83 -7.43
CA TRP A 82 -18.40 -16.63 -6.95
C TRP A 82 -18.99 -16.81 -5.54
N GLN A 83 -19.59 -17.96 -5.22
CA GLN A 83 -20.09 -18.21 -3.87
C GLN A 83 -18.95 -18.26 -2.84
N SER A 84 -17.85 -18.93 -3.17
CA SER A 84 -16.64 -18.93 -2.32
C SER A 84 -16.11 -17.51 -2.08
N TYR A 85 -16.11 -16.67 -3.12
CA TYR A 85 -15.67 -15.28 -3.03
C TYR A 85 -16.55 -14.46 -2.08
N LEU A 86 -17.87 -14.59 -2.18
CA LEU A 86 -18.81 -13.94 -1.26
C LEU A 86 -18.63 -14.44 0.18
N GLU A 87 -18.45 -15.75 0.37
CA GLU A 87 -18.24 -16.33 1.70
C GLU A 87 -16.92 -15.85 2.34
N PHE A 88 -15.86 -15.78 1.55
CA PHE A 88 -14.55 -15.29 1.99
C PHE A 88 -14.61 -13.80 2.37
N GLY A 89 -15.22 -12.96 1.53
CA GLY A 89 -15.41 -11.53 1.83
C GLY A 89 -16.27 -11.28 3.06
N ARG A 90 -17.25 -12.14 3.32
CA ARG A 90 -18.04 -12.11 4.55
C ARG A 90 -17.19 -12.41 5.77
N LEU A 91 -16.25 -13.37 5.71
CA LEU A 91 -15.33 -13.63 6.81
C LEU A 91 -14.36 -12.47 7.06
N GLN A 92 -13.85 -11.82 6.01
CA GLN A 92 -13.05 -10.60 6.15
C GLN A 92 -13.85 -9.54 6.91
N SER A 93 -15.10 -9.32 6.51
CA SER A 93 -16.00 -8.34 7.14
C SER A 93 -16.27 -8.68 8.61
N GLU A 94 -16.58 -9.94 8.93
CA GLU A 94 -16.82 -10.38 10.31
C GLU A 94 -15.60 -10.13 11.21
N LEU A 95 -14.38 -10.39 10.73
CA LEU A 95 -13.18 -10.09 11.51
C LEU A 95 -12.95 -8.59 11.64
N ALA A 96 -13.12 -7.82 10.56
CA ALA A 96 -12.96 -6.37 10.58
C ALA A 96 -13.90 -5.69 11.59
N THR A 97 -15.14 -6.18 11.75
CA THR A 97 -16.09 -5.65 12.76
C THR A 97 -15.60 -5.80 14.20
N VAL A 98 -14.78 -6.82 14.47
CA VAL A 98 -14.19 -7.06 15.79
C VAL A 98 -12.90 -6.27 15.98
N VAL A 99 -12.07 -6.21 14.93
CA VAL A 99 -10.71 -5.65 15.02
C VAL A 99 -10.68 -4.13 14.86
N ALA A 100 -11.38 -3.56 13.87
CA ALA A 100 -11.25 -2.14 13.55
C ALA A 100 -11.58 -1.18 14.72
N PRO A 101 -12.55 -1.45 15.61
CA PRO A 101 -12.80 -0.61 16.78
C PRO A 101 -11.60 -0.52 17.75
N SER A 102 -10.65 -1.47 17.71
CA SER A 102 -9.50 -1.48 18.61
C SER A 102 -8.36 -0.57 18.17
N PHE A 103 -8.31 -0.10 16.92
CA PHE A 103 -7.13 0.60 16.36
C PHE A 103 -6.76 1.90 17.08
N LEU A 104 -7.72 2.55 17.75
CA LEU A 104 -7.47 3.76 18.57
C LEU A 104 -7.45 3.50 20.07
N GLN A 105 -7.64 2.24 20.47
CA GLN A 105 -7.68 1.80 21.86
C GLN A 105 -6.33 1.20 22.26
N PRO A 106 -6.03 1.13 23.56
CA PRO A 106 -4.94 0.29 24.04
C PRO A 106 -5.09 -1.16 23.56
N LEU A 107 -3.96 -1.78 23.23
CA LEU A 107 -3.82 -3.16 22.82
C LEU A 107 -4.45 -4.08 23.86
N GLN A 108 -5.29 -4.96 23.35
CA GLN A 108 -5.93 -6.01 24.12
C GLN A 108 -5.13 -7.30 23.96
N THR A 109 -5.21 -8.20 24.93
CA THR A 109 -4.63 -9.52 24.80
C THR A 109 -5.39 -10.36 23.77
N ARG A 110 -4.69 -11.34 23.19
CA ARG A 110 -5.32 -12.33 22.30
C ARG A 110 -6.54 -13.01 22.94
N GLN A 111 -6.49 -13.31 24.23
CA GLN A 111 -7.61 -13.94 24.96
C GLN A 111 -8.82 -13.00 25.09
N GLN A 112 -8.60 -11.69 25.24
CA GLN A 112 -9.69 -10.71 25.28
C GLN A 112 -10.43 -10.65 23.94
N PHE A 113 -9.71 -10.71 22.81
CA PHE A 113 -10.32 -10.80 21.49
C PHE A 113 -11.11 -12.09 21.31
N LEU A 114 -10.54 -13.24 21.68
CA LEU A 114 -11.24 -14.53 21.60
C LEU A 114 -12.57 -14.54 22.38
N ARG A 115 -12.64 -13.86 23.53
CA ARG A 115 -13.88 -13.69 24.31
C ARG A 115 -14.92 -12.79 23.62
N GLN A 116 -14.50 -11.91 22.72
CA GLN A 116 -15.40 -11.02 21.97
C GLN A 116 -16.03 -11.68 20.77
N LEU A 117 -15.48 -12.79 20.26
CA LEU A 117 -16.04 -13.52 19.13
C LEU A 117 -17.37 -14.19 19.52
N GLN A 118 -18.49 -13.53 19.18
CA GLN A 118 -19.84 -13.98 19.54
C GLN A 118 -20.39 -15.00 18.52
N THR A 119 -20.14 -14.78 17.23
CA THR A 119 -20.72 -15.59 16.14
C THR A 119 -19.80 -16.75 15.74
N ALA A 120 -20.39 -17.78 15.13
CA ALA A 120 -19.60 -18.88 14.55
C ALA A 120 -18.67 -18.37 13.44
N ASP A 121 -19.09 -17.35 12.71
CA ASP A 121 -18.33 -16.79 11.61
C ASP A 121 -17.18 -15.92 12.06
N GLN A 122 -17.33 -15.15 13.14
CA GLN A 122 -16.22 -14.45 13.80
C GLN A 122 -15.14 -15.45 14.27
N ARG A 123 -15.54 -16.57 14.87
CA ARG A 123 -14.62 -17.64 15.28
C ARG A 123 -13.94 -18.29 14.09
N ARG A 124 -14.67 -18.52 13.00
CA ARG A 124 -14.13 -19.09 11.76
C ARG A 124 -13.18 -18.13 11.04
N ALA A 125 -13.51 -16.84 11.01
CA ALA A 125 -12.68 -15.79 10.44
C ALA A 125 -11.38 -15.63 11.23
N TRP A 126 -11.45 -15.68 12.56
CA TRP A 126 -10.28 -15.73 13.42
C TRP A 126 -9.38 -16.94 13.11
N ASP A 127 -9.93 -18.17 13.13
CA ASP A 127 -9.16 -19.38 12.78
C ASP A 127 -8.53 -19.28 11.39
N SER A 128 -9.25 -18.71 10.43
CA SER A 128 -8.77 -18.58 9.06
C SER A 128 -7.61 -17.57 8.95
N PHE A 129 -7.81 -16.35 9.43
CA PHE A 129 -6.88 -15.25 9.13
C PHE A 129 -5.83 -14.99 10.22
N VAL A 130 -6.01 -15.52 11.42
CA VAL A 130 -5.06 -15.33 12.54
C VAL A 130 -4.28 -16.60 12.84
N GLU A 131 -4.89 -17.79 12.74
CA GLU A 131 -4.26 -19.04 13.22
C GLU A 131 -3.58 -19.87 12.13
N ARG A 132 -3.96 -19.67 10.87
CA ARG A 132 -3.50 -20.51 9.74
C ARG A 132 -2.74 -19.67 8.73
N PRO A 133 -1.71 -20.22 8.08
CA PRO A 133 -1.10 -19.57 6.93
C PRO A 133 -2.15 -19.20 5.88
N LEU A 134 -2.09 -17.97 5.39
CA LEU A 134 -3.10 -17.43 4.45
C LEU A 134 -3.29 -18.32 3.22
N GLY A 135 -2.22 -18.93 2.70
CA GLY A 135 -2.24 -19.85 1.57
C GLY A 135 -3.16 -21.06 1.79
N GLU A 136 -3.19 -21.65 3.00
CA GLU A 136 -4.08 -22.78 3.31
C GLU A 136 -5.56 -22.39 3.18
N VAL A 137 -5.90 -21.17 3.61
CA VAL A 137 -7.28 -20.68 3.55
C VAL A 137 -7.66 -20.34 2.12
N ILE A 138 -6.80 -19.62 1.41
CA ILE A 138 -7.00 -19.27 -0.01
C ILE A 138 -7.23 -20.55 -0.83
N GLU A 139 -6.40 -21.57 -0.66
CA GLU A 139 -6.46 -22.82 -1.41
C GLU A 139 -7.71 -23.65 -1.09
N ARG A 140 -8.24 -23.53 0.13
CA ARG A 140 -9.50 -24.15 0.56
C ARG A 140 -10.71 -23.51 -0.12
N TYR A 141 -10.74 -22.18 -0.25
CA TYR A 141 -11.88 -21.44 -0.77
C TYR A 141 -11.89 -21.37 -2.29
N PHE A 142 -10.73 -21.18 -2.91
CA PHE A 142 -10.60 -20.86 -4.32
C PHE A 142 -9.89 -21.97 -5.08
N ARG A 143 -10.34 -22.24 -6.31
CA ARG A 143 -9.77 -23.26 -7.18
C ARG A 143 -8.94 -22.66 -8.30
N THR A 144 -9.28 -21.46 -8.74
CA THR A 144 -8.65 -20.84 -9.91
C THR A 144 -7.48 -19.97 -9.50
N ASP A 145 -6.34 -20.14 -10.17
CA ASP A 145 -5.09 -19.40 -9.90
C ASP A 145 -5.28 -17.89 -9.88
N VAL A 146 -6.10 -17.33 -10.79
CA VAL A 146 -6.38 -15.89 -10.85
C VAL A 146 -7.08 -15.37 -9.58
N VAL A 147 -8.01 -16.13 -9.01
CA VAL A 147 -8.75 -15.71 -7.80
C VAL A 147 -7.87 -15.88 -6.57
N ARG A 148 -7.09 -16.97 -6.52
CA ARG A 148 -6.08 -17.16 -5.48
C ARG A 148 -5.05 -16.02 -5.48
N GLY A 149 -4.61 -15.61 -6.66
CA GLY A 149 -3.66 -14.52 -6.84
C GLY A 149 -4.24 -13.18 -6.42
N LEU A 150 -5.45 -12.87 -6.92
CA LEU A 150 -6.23 -11.68 -6.53
C LEU A 150 -6.35 -11.53 -5.01
N VAL A 151 -6.56 -12.61 -4.26
CA VAL A 151 -6.70 -12.54 -2.80
C VAL A 151 -5.34 -12.50 -2.10
N MET A 152 -4.34 -13.24 -2.61
CA MET A 152 -3.01 -13.33 -2.00
C MET A 152 -2.22 -12.02 -2.10
N THR A 153 -2.51 -11.19 -3.12
CA THR A 153 -1.82 -9.91 -3.32
C THR A 153 -1.89 -9.00 -2.08
N ASP A 154 -3.04 -8.95 -1.40
CA ASP A 154 -3.25 -8.18 -0.15
C ASP A 154 -2.34 -8.66 1.00
N GLY A 155 -1.82 -9.89 0.93
CA GLY A 155 -0.86 -10.44 1.89
C GLY A 155 0.61 -10.19 1.53
N LYS A 156 0.90 -9.48 0.44
CA LYS A 156 2.26 -9.26 -0.08
C LYS A 156 2.65 -7.80 -0.28
N ILE A 157 1.71 -6.86 -0.24
CA ILE A 157 1.98 -5.43 -0.47
C ILE A 157 2.98 -4.90 0.57
N GLY A 158 4.24 -4.74 0.16
CA GLY A 158 5.34 -4.20 0.96
C GLY A 158 6.17 -5.22 1.73
N VAL A 159 5.81 -6.50 1.71
CA VAL A 159 6.50 -7.59 2.44
C VAL A 159 6.96 -8.70 1.50
N LEU A 160 8.10 -9.34 1.82
CA LEU A 160 8.55 -10.54 1.12
C LEU A 160 8.05 -11.79 1.88
N ALA A 161 6.86 -12.27 1.54
CA ALA A 161 6.25 -13.42 2.21
C ALA A 161 5.78 -14.51 1.23
N SER A 162 5.93 -15.76 1.65
CA SER A 162 5.32 -16.94 1.03
C SER A 162 3.86 -17.05 1.47
N PRO A 163 2.94 -17.60 0.64
CA PRO A 163 1.59 -17.91 1.07
C PRO A 163 1.52 -18.83 2.31
N HIS A 164 2.52 -19.71 2.47
CA HIS A 164 2.60 -20.73 3.51
C HIS A 164 3.66 -20.40 4.58
N ASP A 165 4.05 -19.14 4.75
CA ASP A 165 5.01 -18.77 5.80
C ASP A 165 4.43 -19.08 7.19
N GLU A 166 5.18 -19.85 7.99
CA GLU A 166 4.81 -20.25 9.36
C GLU A 166 4.82 -19.09 10.36
N ASN A 167 5.56 -18.02 10.04
CA ASN A 167 5.61 -16.81 10.88
C ASN A 167 4.41 -15.88 10.71
N LEU A 168 3.51 -16.19 9.75
CA LEU A 168 2.26 -15.48 9.48
C LEU A 168 2.44 -13.99 9.10
N LEU A 169 3.58 -13.59 8.53
CA LEU A 169 3.81 -12.22 8.04
C LEU A 169 2.78 -11.81 6.97
N GLN A 170 2.48 -12.71 6.05
CA GLN A 170 1.45 -12.55 5.02
C GLN A 170 0.06 -12.33 5.62
N ASN A 171 -0.24 -12.97 6.75
CA ASN A 171 -1.52 -12.80 7.45
C ASN A 171 -1.61 -11.41 8.09
N ARG A 172 -0.55 -10.95 8.75
CA ARG A 172 -0.52 -9.59 9.33
C ARG A 172 -0.65 -8.52 8.25
N CYS A 173 0.06 -8.69 7.13
CA CYS A 173 -0.08 -7.81 5.95
C CYS A 173 -1.51 -7.85 5.37
N PHE A 174 -2.09 -9.04 5.21
CA PHE A 174 -3.45 -9.20 4.69
C PHE A 174 -4.49 -8.52 5.58
N LEU A 175 -4.41 -8.71 6.90
CA LEU A 175 -5.32 -8.08 7.86
C LEU A 175 -5.23 -6.56 7.84
N TYR A 176 -4.03 -6.01 7.70
CA TYR A 176 -3.84 -4.57 7.49
C TYR A 176 -4.65 -4.06 6.28
N HIS A 177 -4.65 -4.81 5.17
CA HIS A 177 -5.36 -4.42 3.94
C HIS A 177 -6.88 -4.57 4.03
N VAL A 178 -7.37 -5.65 4.64
CA VAL A 178 -8.81 -5.99 4.63
C VAL A 178 -9.60 -5.43 5.81
N CYS A 179 -8.93 -5.01 6.89
CA CYS A 179 -9.58 -4.39 8.05
C CYS A 179 -9.56 -2.86 8.03
N GLY A 180 -8.98 -2.23 6.99
CA GLY A 180 -8.85 -0.78 6.88
C GLY A 180 -10.16 -0.02 7.13
N ASN A 181 -10.15 0.84 8.16
CA ASN A 181 -11.31 1.60 8.66
C ASN A 181 -12.59 0.74 8.83
N GLY A 182 -12.44 -0.55 9.15
CA GLY A 182 -13.53 -1.50 9.36
C GLY A 182 -14.24 -2.01 8.11
N THR A 183 -13.81 -1.58 6.92
CA THR A 183 -14.45 -1.97 5.64
C THR A 183 -13.49 -2.62 4.65
N GLY A 184 -12.18 -2.41 4.82
CA GLY A 184 -11.16 -2.81 3.85
C GLY A 184 -11.17 -1.95 2.58
N GLU A 185 -11.98 -0.90 2.50
CA GLU A 185 -12.05 -0.06 1.30
C GLU A 185 -10.87 0.91 1.18
N TRP A 186 -10.08 0.72 0.13
CA TRP A 186 -9.05 1.67 -0.28
C TRP A 186 -9.62 2.76 -1.18
N ARG A 187 -9.72 3.99 -0.63
CA ARG A 187 -10.42 5.12 -1.26
C ARG A 187 -9.45 6.18 -1.77
N VAL A 188 -9.86 6.88 -2.83
CA VAL A 188 -9.05 7.92 -3.49
C VAL A 188 -9.23 9.25 -2.77
N PRO A 189 -8.16 9.91 -2.27
CA PRO A 189 -8.27 11.25 -1.71
C PRO A 189 -8.55 12.26 -2.83
N GLU A 190 -9.66 13.00 -2.74
CA GLU A 190 -9.96 14.05 -3.71
C GLU A 190 -8.86 15.13 -3.68
N GLY A 191 -8.35 15.51 -4.85
CA GLY A 191 -7.23 16.44 -5.00
C GLY A 191 -5.85 15.82 -4.72
N GLY A 192 -5.78 14.50 -4.52
CA GLY A 192 -4.54 13.78 -4.17
C GLY A 192 -4.23 13.83 -2.68
N MET A 193 -3.20 13.10 -2.23
CA MET A 193 -2.79 13.08 -0.82
C MET A 193 -2.41 14.46 -0.25
N ARG A 194 -2.10 15.45 -1.09
CA ARG A 194 -1.92 16.84 -0.66
C ARG A 194 -3.15 17.41 0.04
N SER A 195 -4.36 16.96 -0.28
CA SER A 195 -5.59 17.47 0.37
C SER A 195 -5.65 17.04 1.83
N LEU A 196 -5.33 15.77 2.14
CA LEU A 196 -5.25 15.27 3.52
C LEU A 196 -4.16 16.01 4.31
N THR A 197 -2.94 16.06 3.78
CA THR A 197 -1.83 16.72 4.48
C THR A 197 -2.05 18.22 4.62
N GLY A 198 -2.70 18.85 3.63
CA GLY A 198 -3.08 20.27 3.67
C GLY A 198 -4.17 20.54 4.70
N ALA A 199 -5.17 19.66 4.84
CA ALA A 199 -6.21 19.75 5.86
C ALA A 199 -5.62 19.63 7.27
N LEU A 200 -4.69 18.68 7.48
CA LEU A 200 -3.95 18.53 8.74
C LEU A 200 -3.14 19.79 9.06
N LEU A 201 -2.33 20.28 8.12
CA LEU A 201 -1.53 21.49 8.30
C LEU A 201 -2.38 22.72 8.62
N SER A 202 -3.52 22.88 7.91
CA SER A 202 -4.45 23.98 8.14
C SER A 202 -5.05 23.90 9.54
N ARG A 203 -5.39 22.70 10.00
CA ARG A 203 -5.91 22.48 11.36
C ARG A 203 -4.85 22.79 12.42
N CYS A 204 -3.61 22.35 12.24
CA CYS A 204 -2.49 22.68 13.12
C CYS A 204 -2.31 24.20 13.25
N ARG A 205 -2.24 24.92 12.12
CA ARG A 205 -2.08 26.38 12.11
C ARG A 205 -3.26 27.10 12.76
N ALA A 206 -4.49 26.65 12.50
CA ALA A 206 -5.69 27.22 13.14
C ALA A 206 -5.71 27.00 14.66
N ALA A 207 -5.07 25.94 15.16
CA ALA A 207 -4.88 25.67 16.58
C ALA A 207 -3.67 26.42 17.18
N GLY A 208 -2.95 27.23 16.40
CA GLY A 208 -1.79 28.01 16.84
C GLY A 208 -0.46 27.27 16.78
N ALA A 209 -0.38 26.11 16.13
CA ALA A 209 0.89 25.40 15.96
C ALA A 209 1.80 26.14 14.96
N GLU A 210 3.07 26.28 15.34
CA GLU A 210 4.14 26.71 14.45
C GLU A 210 4.71 25.51 13.69
N VAL A 211 4.96 25.69 12.40
CA VAL A 211 5.49 24.62 11.53
C VAL A 211 6.75 25.12 10.86
N LEU A 212 7.87 24.53 11.24
CA LEU A 212 9.18 24.81 10.67
C LEU A 212 9.50 23.71 9.64
N THR A 213 9.91 24.13 8.45
CA THR A 213 10.35 23.27 7.35
C THR A 213 11.82 23.51 7.08
N GLU A 214 12.50 22.54 6.46
CA GLU A 214 13.96 22.61 6.25
C GLU A 214 14.72 22.69 7.60
N SER A 215 14.08 22.16 8.66
CA SER A 215 14.55 22.23 10.04
C SER A 215 14.85 20.84 10.61
N PRO A 216 15.84 20.10 10.08
CA PRO A 216 16.07 18.72 10.50
C PRO A 216 16.41 18.66 11.99
N ALA A 217 15.70 17.81 12.73
CA ALA A 217 16.02 17.50 14.11
C ALA A 217 17.36 16.75 14.20
N VAL A 218 18.17 17.16 15.17
CA VAL A 218 19.53 16.65 15.40
C VAL A 218 19.56 15.74 16.62
N GLN A 219 18.93 16.16 17.71
CA GLN A 219 18.97 15.46 18.98
C GLN A 219 17.73 15.74 19.83
N ILE A 220 17.31 14.76 20.62
CA ILE A 220 16.32 14.86 21.68
C ILE A 220 17.00 14.47 22.98
N GLU A 221 17.03 15.37 23.95
CA GLU A 221 17.58 15.12 25.28
C GLU A 221 16.43 15.00 26.29
N PRO A 222 16.16 13.79 26.80
CA PRO A 222 15.08 13.61 27.76
C PRO A 222 15.44 14.22 29.11
N GLY A 223 14.59 15.11 29.62
CA GLY A 223 14.71 15.66 30.98
C GLY A 223 13.52 15.29 31.87
N PRO A 224 13.61 15.59 33.19
CA PRO A 224 12.60 15.18 34.17
C PRO A 224 11.26 15.91 34.00
N ARG A 225 11.29 17.17 33.54
CA ARG A 225 10.09 17.99 33.26
C ARG A 225 10.06 18.53 31.84
N TRP A 226 11.20 18.91 31.30
CA TRP A 226 11.33 19.44 29.95
C TRP A 226 12.30 18.56 29.16
N HIS A 227 11.95 18.25 27.93
CA HIS A 227 12.80 17.58 26.95
C HIS A 227 13.35 18.65 26.01
N ARG A 228 14.64 18.59 25.69
CA ARG A 228 15.29 19.50 24.73
C ARG A 228 15.22 18.86 23.36
N VAL A 229 14.72 19.57 22.35
CA VAL A 229 14.85 19.18 20.95
C VAL A 229 15.78 20.17 20.26
N THR A 230 16.90 19.67 19.77
CA THR A 230 17.90 20.43 19.01
C THR A 230 17.68 20.18 17.53
N PHE A 231 17.68 21.23 16.72
CA PHE A 231 17.44 21.18 15.28
C PHE A 231 18.28 22.23 14.54
N GLN A 232 18.43 22.09 13.23
CA GLN A 232 19.10 23.10 12.40
C GLN A 232 18.09 24.06 11.78
N GLN A 233 18.43 25.34 11.65
CA GLN A 233 17.64 26.34 10.94
C GLN A 233 18.59 27.37 10.34
N ASP A 234 18.50 27.64 9.04
CA ASP A 234 19.32 28.64 8.34
C ASP A 234 20.84 28.49 8.61
N GLY A 235 21.31 27.24 8.69
CA GLY A 235 22.72 26.90 8.98
C GLY A 235 23.15 27.11 10.44
N ARG A 236 22.20 27.27 11.36
CA ARG A 236 22.45 27.44 12.80
C ARG A 236 21.74 26.37 13.61
N GLU A 237 22.40 25.93 14.66
CA GLU A 237 21.78 25.07 15.67
C GLU A 237 20.82 25.88 16.54
N CYS A 238 19.59 25.40 16.63
CA CYS A 238 18.50 25.94 17.43
C CYS A 238 18.02 24.87 18.40
N GLY A 239 17.25 25.26 19.42
CA GLY A 239 16.59 24.28 20.27
C GLY A 239 15.38 24.82 20.99
N VAL A 240 14.44 23.91 21.25
CA VAL A 240 13.19 24.16 21.97
C VAL A 240 13.08 23.21 23.15
N ASP A 241 12.56 23.71 24.26
CA ASP A 241 12.23 22.90 25.44
C ASP A 241 10.73 22.60 25.41
N ALA A 242 10.35 21.33 25.58
CA ALA A 242 8.96 20.89 25.51
C ALA A 242 8.60 19.92 26.66
N GLU A 243 7.36 19.97 27.16
CA GLU A 243 6.89 18.99 28.16
C GLU A 243 6.63 17.62 27.53
N TYR A 244 6.27 17.60 26.24
CA TYR A 244 6.01 16.43 25.43
C TYR A 244 6.76 16.55 24.11
N VAL A 245 7.36 15.47 23.67
CA VAL A 245 7.86 15.30 22.31
C VAL A 245 7.01 14.21 21.67
N LEU A 246 6.57 14.41 20.43
CA LEU A 246 5.86 13.38 19.67
C LEU A 246 6.69 13.09 18.43
N LEU A 247 7.12 11.85 18.29
CA LEU A 247 7.97 11.41 17.19
C LEU A 247 7.15 10.80 16.05
N ASN A 248 7.30 11.35 14.86
CA ASN A 248 6.80 10.77 13.61
C ASN A 248 7.98 10.48 12.68
N ALA A 249 8.86 9.58 13.10
CA ALA A 249 10.08 9.19 12.39
C ALA A 249 10.28 7.66 12.48
N GLY A 250 11.01 7.09 11.52
CA GLY A 250 11.35 5.67 11.55
C GLY A 250 12.26 5.29 12.73
N PRO A 251 12.32 4.00 13.11
CA PRO A 251 13.09 3.51 14.25
C PRO A 251 14.57 3.94 14.26
N ARG A 252 15.25 3.94 13.10
CA ARG A 252 16.64 4.42 13.01
C ARG A 252 16.78 5.88 13.39
N THR A 253 15.93 6.75 12.84
CA THR A 253 16.01 8.17 13.17
C THR A 253 15.56 8.46 14.59
N ALA A 254 14.53 7.78 15.09
CA ALA A 254 14.13 7.91 16.49
C ALA A 254 15.30 7.55 17.43
N ALA A 255 15.95 6.40 17.21
CA ALA A 255 17.11 5.98 17.98
C ALA A 255 18.28 6.98 17.87
N ARG A 256 18.61 7.44 16.65
CA ARG A 256 19.65 8.45 16.42
C ARG A 256 19.38 9.74 17.19
N LEU A 257 18.15 10.27 17.10
CA LEU A 257 17.76 11.49 17.80
C LEU A 257 17.90 11.32 19.32
N LEU A 258 17.61 10.14 19.85
CA LEU A 258 17.69 9.84 21.28
C LEU A 258 19.07 9.34 21.75
N GLY A 259 20.08 9.36 20.88
CA GLY A 259 21.43 8.88 21.20
C GLY A 259 21.50 7.37 21.49
N GLN A 260 20.55 6.60 20.98
CA GLN A 260 20.50 5.15 21.09
C GLN A 260 21.15 4.47 19.88
N ASN A 261 21.65 3.26 20.09
CA ASN A 261 22.09 2.41 18.99
C ASN A 261 20.87 1.78 18.32
N TYR A 262 20.83 1.85 16.99
CA TYR A 262 19.85 1.12 16.18
C TYR A 262 20.56 0.03 15.39
N GLN A 263 19.97 -1.16 15.39
CA GLN A 263 20.38 -2.25 14.53
C GLN A 263 19.16 -2.72 13.75
N SER A 264 19.22 -2.58 12.43
CA SER A 264 18.19 -3.10 11.53
C SER A 264 18.07 -4.60 11.70
N GLN A 265 16.83 -5.09 11.79
CA GLN A 265 16.55 -6.52 11.81
C GLN A 265 16.38 -6.99 10.36
N PRO A 266 16.98 -8.13 9.94
CA PRO A 266 16.75 -8.68 8.61
C PRO A 266 15.28 -8.96 8.30
N ALA A 267 14.46 -9.19 9.34
CA ALA A 267 13.02 -9.35 9.24
C ALA A 267 12.32 -8.07 8.77
N ASP A 268 12.80 -6.89 9.16
CA ASP A 268 12.17 -5.60 8.84
C ASP A 268 12.46 -5.12 7.41
N GLU A 269 13.03 -5.96 6.55
CA GLU A 269 13.32 -5.60 5.17
C GLU A 269 12.02 -5.35 4.36
N GLY A 270 11.95 -4.19 3.72
CA GLY A 270 10.87 -3.86 2.78
C GLY A 270 11.04 -4.55 1.44
N SER A 271 9.91 -4.84 0.80
CA SER A 271 9.86 -5.47 -0.53
C SER A 271 8.84 -4.75 -1.40
N VAL A 272 9.32 -3.80 -2.21
CA VAL A 272 8.46 -2.91 -3.00
C VAL A 272 9.22 -2.25 -4.15
N ILE A 273 8.52 -1.96 -5.24
CA ILE A 273 8.93 -0.95 -6.22
C ILE A 273 7.80 0.06 -6.34
N LYS A 274 8.13 1.34 -6.53
CA LYS A 274 7.11 2.36 -6.88
C LYS A 274 7.45 2.96 -8.23
N ILE A 275 6.48 3.02 -9.14
CA ILE A 275 6.65 3.70 -10.43
C ILE A 275 5.51 4.68 -10.64
N ASN A 276 5.82 5.96 -10.77
CA ASN A 276 4.88 7.01 -11.14
C ASN A 276 4.93 7.23 -12.65
N MET A 277 3.78 7.39 -13.29
CA MET A 277 3.67 7.55 -14.74
C MET A 277 2.61 8.60 -15.08
N LEU A 278 2.89 9.43 -16.08
CA LEU A 278 1.92 10.30 -16.72
C LEU A 278 1.64 9.79 -18.12
N LEU A 279 0.36 9.61 -18.45
CA LEU A 279 -0.11 9.08 -19.72
C LEU A 279 -0.84 10.17 -20.48
N ARG A 280 -0.63 10.23 -21.80
CA ARG A 280 -1.42 11.08 -22.70
C ARG A 280 -2.78 10.47 -23.07
N ARG A 281 -2.92 9.15 -22.87
CA ARG A 281 -4.15 8.36 -23.07
C ARG A 281 -4.03 7.00 -22.39
N LEU A 282 -5.14 6.34 -22.07
CA LEU A 282 -5.11 4.95 -21.60
C LEU A 282 -4.64 3.99 -22.72
N PRO A 283 -3.82 2.97 -22.40
CA PRO A 283 -3.47 1.93 -23.36
C PRO A 283 -4.69 1.08 -23.73
N ARG A 284 -4.77 0.64 -25.00
CA ARG A 284 -5.72 -0.39 -25.40
C ARG A 284 -5.28 -1.75 -24.87
N LEU A 285 -6.21 -2.53 -24.34
CA LEU A 285 -5.95 -3.88 -23.84
C LEU A 285 -5.99 -4.90 -24.98
N LEU A 286 -5.28 -6.02 -24.79
CA LEU A 286 -5.43 -7.19 -25.67
C LEU A 286 -6.83 -7.81 -25.58
N ASP A 287 -7.41 -7.83 -24.37
CA ASP A 287 -8.80 -8.24 -24.19
C ASP A 287 -9.74 -7.16 -24.75
N GLN A 288 -10.28 -7.42 -25.96
CA GLN A 288 -11.22 -6.52 -26.63
C GLN A 288 -12.61 -6.50 -25.97
N GLY A 289 -12.89 -7.43 -25.06
CA GLY A 289 -14.14 -7.47 -24.30
C GLY A 289 -14.19 -6.48 -23.14
N VAL A 290 -13.04 -5.89 -22.78
CA VAL A 290 -12.91 -4.98 -21.64
C VAL A 290 -12.52 -3.58 -22.10
N LEU A 291 -13.27 -2.58 -21.63
CA LEU A 291 -12.92 -1.19 -21.83
C LEU A 291 -11.71 -0.82 -20.97
N ALA A 292 -10.69 -0.17 -21.55
CA ALA A 292 -9.52 0.29 -20.81
C ALA A 292 -9.89 1.15 -19.58
N ARG A 293 -10.90 2.02 -19.71
CA ARG A 293 -11.41 2.85 -18.61
C ARG A 293 -11.99 2.05 -17.43
N ASP A 294 -12.43 0.81 -17.65
CA ASP A 294 -12.93 -0.06 -16.58
C ASP A 294 -11.75 -0.83 -15.97
N ALA A 295 -10.85 -1.37 -16.78
CA ALA A 295 -9.68 -2.10 -16.29
C ALA A 295 -8.77 -1.26 -15.40
N PHE A 296 -8.45 -0.03 -15.83
CA PHE A 296 -7.56 0.87 -15.08
C PHE A 296 -8.27 1.63 -13.94
N ALA A 297 -9.60 1.51 -13.78
CA ALA A 297 -10.34 2.23 -12.75
C ALA A 297 -10.30 1.58 -11.36
N GLY A 298 -9.86 0.32 -11.27
CA GLY A 298 -9.61 -0.40 -10.03
C GLY A 298 -8.13 -0.69 -9.83
N THR A 299 -7.83 -1.68 -8.99
CA THR A 299 -6.49 -2.29 -8.93
C THR A 299 -6.29 -3.11 -10.21
N PHE A 300 -5.35 -2.72 -11.06
CA PHE A 300 -4.98 -3.47 -12.26
C PHE A 300 -3.79 -4.36 -11.94
N HIS A 301 -3.97 -5.68 -11.95
CA HIS A 301 -2.92 -6.63 -11.60
C HIS A 301 -2.02 -6.97 -12.80
N VAL A 302 -0.72 -7.16 -12.56
CA VAL A 302 0.29 -7.53 -13.55
C VAL A 302 1.10 -8.70 -13.02
N ASP A 303 0.99 -9.86 -13.68
CA ASP A 303 1.71 -11.09 -13.31
C ASP A 303 1.48 -11.58 -11.86
N GLU A 304 0.31 -11.28 -11.28
CA GLU A 304 -0.06 -11.64 -9.90
C GLU A 304 -0.91 -12.91 -9.79
N GLY A 305 -0.82 -13.84 -10.75
CA GLY A 305 -1.36 -15.19 -10.56
C GLY A 305 -0.71 -15.84 -9.32
N TYR A 306 -1.44 -16.69 -8.59
CA TYR A 306 -0.94 -17.25 -7.33
C TYR A 306 0.37 -18.04 -7.51
N GLU A 307 0.46 -18.87 -8.55
CA GLU A 307 1.69 -19.55 -8.90
C GLU A 307 2.79 -18.61 -9.40
N GLN A 308 2.42 -17.51 -10.07
CA GLN A 308 3.39 -16.48 -10.48
C GLN A 308 4.02 -15.82 -9.25
N MET A 309 3.22 -15.47 -8.25
CA MET A 309 3.68 -14.89 -6.99
C MET A 309 4.51 -15.86 -6.14
N LEU A 310 4.25 -17.16 -6.23
CA LEU A 310 5.12 -18.17 -5.61
C LEU A 310 6.49 -18.23 -6.31
N ARG A 311 6.52 -18.10 -7.64
CA ARG A 311 7.78 -18.08 -8.41
C ARG A 311 8.57 -16.80 -8.19
N SER A 312 7.92 -15.64 -8.15
CA SER A 312 8.60 -14.36 -7.87
C SER A 312 9.19 -14.36 -6.46
N TRP A 313 8.45 -14.82 -5.46
CA TRP A 313 8.99 -14.97 -4.10
C TRP A 313 10.23 -15.87 -4.08
N LYS A 314 10.16 -17.06 -4.72
CA LYS A 314 11.32 -17.99 -4.82
C LYS A 314 12.54 -17.34 -5.46
N ALA A 315 12.36 -16.58 -6.53
CA ALA A 315 13.45 -15.86 -7.21
C ALA A 315 14.04 -14.76 -6.30
N ALA A 316 13.18 -13.96 -5.67
CA ALA A 316 13.60 -12.88 -4.79
C ALA A 316 14.40 -13.38 -3.58
N VAL A 317 13.95 -14.46 -2.92
CA VAL A 317 14.70 -15.05 -1.80
C VAL A 317 16.02 -15.68 -2.22
N SER A 318 16.16 -16.10 -3.48
CA SER A 318 17.44 -16.57 -4.04
C SER A 318 18.35 -15.43 -4.56
N GLY A 319 17.97 -14.16 -4.34
CA GLY A 319 18.76 -13.00 -4.77
C GLY A 319 18.60 -12.65 -6.26
N GLU A 320 17.64 -13.27 -6.94
CA GLU A 320 17.32 -13.00 -8.34
C GLU A 320 16.17 -12.00 -8.44
N ILE A 321 16.29 -11.05 -9.37
CA ILE A 321 15.14 -10.21 -9.70
C ILE A 321 14.04 -11.13 -10.28
N PRO A 322 12.78 -11.04 -9.84
CA PRO A 322 11.67 -11.79 -10.44
C PRO A 322 11.47 -11.52 -11.94
N ASN A 323 11.25 -12.57 -12.73
CA ASN A 323 10.86 -12.46 -14.14
C ASN A 323 9.82 -13.54 -14.50
N PRO A 324 8.55 -13.18 -14.79
CA PRO A 324 8.03 -11.81 -14.82
C PRO A 324 8.01 -11.13 -13.44
N ALA A 325 7.98 -9.80 -13.43
CA ALA A 325 7.92 -9.00 -12.20
C ALA A 325 6.46 -8.70 -11.84
N PRO A 326 5.94 -9.20 -10.70
CA PRO A 326 4.57 -8.94 -10.28
C PRO A 326 4.40 -7.51 -9.75
N GLY A 327 3.21 -6.96 -9.97
CA GLY A 327 2.81 -5.68 -9.40
C GLY A 327 1.41 -5.25 -9.79
N GLU A 328 0.95 -4.17 -9.19
CA GLU A 328 -0.39 -3.64 -9.35
C GLU A 328 -0.36 -2.16 -9.72
N ILE A 329 -1.33 -1.72 -10.51
CA ILE A 329 -1.44 -0.35 -11.03
C ILE A 329 -2.72 0.31 -10.55
N TYR A 330 -2.59 1.60 -10.22
CA TYR A 330 -3.65 2.47 -9.79
C TYR A 330 -3.75 3.71 -10.67
N CYS A 331 -4.97 4.04 -11.11
CA CYS A 331 -5.24 5.27 -11.86
C CYS A 331 -6.07 6.26 -11.05
N HIS A 332 -5.41 7.22 -10.39
CA HIS A 332 -6.09 8.26 -9.60
C HIS A 332 -7.10 9.04 -10.45
N THR A 333 -6.69 9.46 -11.65
CA THR A 333 -7.48 10.33 -12.55
C THR A 333 -8.79 9.73 -13.07
N LEU A 334 -8.98 8.41 -13.00
CA LEU A 334 -10.25 7.78 -13.36
C LEU A 334 -11.31 7.88 -12.25
N THR A 335 -10.88 8.11 -11.01
CA THR A 335 -11.78 8.41 -9.89
C THR A 335 -11.86 9.90 -9.63
N ASP A 336 -10.74 10.62 -9.77
CA ASP A 336 -10.63 12.04 -9.48
C ASP A 336 -9.63 12.73 -10.42
N ALA A 337 -10.12 13.47 -11.42
CA ALA A 337 -9.27 14.16 -12.38
C ALA A 337 -8.65 15.46 -11.83
N SER A 338 -9.03 15.91 -10.62
CA SER A 338 -8.63 17.23 -10.08
C SER A 338 -7.13 17.37 -9.74
N ILE A 339 -6.37 16.28 -9.81
CA ILE A 339 -4.91 16.31 -9.72
C ILE A 339 -4.22 16.78 -11.00
N LEU A 340 -4.96 16.91 -12.10
CA LEU A 340 -4.51 17.44 -13.38
C LEU A 340 -5.06 18.84 -13.63
N SER A 341 -4.31 19.67 -14.35
CA SER A 341 -4.83 20.96 -14.85
C SER A 341 -6.02 20.77 -15.81
N PRO A 342 -6.90 21.78 -15.97
CA PRO A 342 -8.02 21.70 -16.91
C PRO A 342 -7.60 21.38 -18.35
N GLN A 343 -6.41 21.83 -18.76
CA GLN A 343 -5.86 21.54 -20.08
C GLN A 343 -5.53 20.04 -20.22
N LEU A 344 -4.77 19.47 -19.27
CA LEU A 344 -4.41 18.05 -19.31
C LEU A 344 -5.66 17.15 -19.23
N GLN A 345 -6.67 17.56 -18.44
CA GLN A 345 -7.96 16.86 -18.40
C GLN A 345 -8.65 16.86 -19.77
N ALA A 346 -8.70 18.01 -20.44
CA ALA A 346 -9.32 18.13 -21.77
C ALA A 346 -8.57 17.36 -22.86
N GLU A 347 -7.24 17.23 -22.73
CA GLU A 347 -6.39 16.46 -23.63
C GLU A 347 -6.44 14.94 -23.36
N GLY A 348 -7.12 14.50 -22.29
CA GLY A 348 -7.33 13.08 -21.97
C GLY A 348 -6.17 12.42 -21.22
N TYR A 349 -5.38 13.20 -20.49
CA TYR A 349 -4.26 12.69 -19.72
C TYR A 349 -4.73 11.88 -18.50
N HIS A 350 -3.89 10.93 -18.10
CA HIS A 350 -4.11 10.07 -16.94
C HIS A 350 -2.83 9.87 -16.15
N THR A 351 -2.94 9.49 -14.88
CA THR A 351 -1.79 9.11 -14.05
C THR A 351 -1.87 7.64 -13.71
N LEU A 352 -0.77 6.90 -13.82
CA LEU A 352 -0.67 5.55 -13.26
C LEU A 352 0.41 5.52 -12.18
N THR A 353 0.12 4.84 -11.07
CA THR A 353 1.13 4.48 -10.08
C THR A 353 1.18 2.96 -9.97
N LEU A 354 2.36 2.38 -10.18
CA LEU A 354 2.63 0.96 -10.04
C LEU A 354 3.25 0.69 -8.66
N PHE A 355 2.75 -0.35 -8.00
CA PHE A 355 3.34 -0.95 -6.81
C PHE A 355 3.84 -2.35 -7.16
N GLY A 356 5.15 -2.56 -7.05
CA GLY A 356 5.79 -3.84 -7.35
C GLY A 356 5.86 -4.76 -6.13
N LEU A 357 5.70 -6.06 -6.35
CA LEU A 357 5.82 -7.08 -5.31
C LEU A 357 7.15 -7.85 -5.42
N ASP A 358 7.59 -8.47 -4.32
CA ASP A 358 8.77 -9.36 -4.27
C ASP A 358 10.07 -8.71 -4.76
N MET A 359 10.30 -7.46 -4.40
CA MET A 359 11.49 -6.69 -4.72
C MET A 359 12.19 -6.23 -3.44
N PRO A 360 12.79 -7.14 -2.66
CA PRO A 360 13.41 -6.81 -1.38
C PRO A 360 14.62 -5.90 -1.56
N TRP A 361 14.88 -5.06 -0.57
CA TRP A 361 15.96 -4.07 -0.55
C TRP A 361 17.32 -4.64 -0.96
N ARG A 362 17.66 -5.85 -0.49
CA ARG A 362 18.92 -6.55 -0.80
C ARG A 362 19.14 -6.79 -2.29
N LEU A 363 18.07 -6.87 -3.10
CA LEU A 363 18.23 -7.03 -4.55
C LEU A 363 18.93 -5.85 -5.20
N PHE A 364 19.05 -4.71 -4.53
CA PHE A 364 19.64 -3.50 -5.08
C PHE A 364 20.98 -3.10 -4.42
N GLU A 365 21.54 -3.94 -3.53
CA GLU A 365 22.85 -3.70 -2.87
C GLU A 365 24.03 -3.54 -3.83
N HIS A 366 23.93 -4.17 -5.01
CA HIS A 366 24.98 -4.15 -6.02
C HIS A 366 24.41 -3.76 -7.38
N ASP A 367 25.16 -2.94 -8.11
CA ASP A 367 24.78 -2.44 -9.44
C ASP A 367 23.39 -1.77 -9.45
N HIS A 368 23.11 -0.94 -8.42
CA HIS A 368 21.79 -0.33 -8.17
C HIS A 368 21.11 0.19 -9.43
N ASP A 369 21.78 1.04 -10.21
CA ASP A 369 21.19 1.67 -11.40
C ASP A 369 20.89 0.65 -12.51
N ALA A 370 21.79 -0.31 -12.74
CA ALA A 370 21.58 -1.35 -13.75
C ALA A 370 20.43 -2.29 -13.35
N ARG A 371 20.31 -2.60 -12.06
CA ARG A 371 19.21 -3.42 -11.53
C ARG A 371 17.88 -2.67 -11.54
N ARG A 372 17.87 -1.38 -11.18
CA ARG A 372 16.69 -0.51 -11.29
C ARG A 372 16.18 -0.49 -12.74
N GLU A 373 17.08 -0.30 -13.71
CA GLU A 373 16.73 -0.34 -15.13
C GLU A 373 16.19 -1.72 -15.55
N ALA A 374 16.86 -2.81 -15.16
CA ALA A 374 16.41 -4.17 -15.47
C ALA A 374 15.01 -4.48 -14.91
N VAL A 375 14.69 -3.98 -13.72
CA VAL A 375 13.36 -4.11 -13.10
C VAL A 375 12.33 -3.28 -13.86
N LEU A 376 12.64 -2.03 -14.20
CA LEU A 376 11.77 -1.17 -15.01
C LEU A 376 11.39 -1.86 -16.33
N GLN A 377 12.37 -2.41 -17.04
CA GLN A 377 12.13 -3.12 -18.29
C GLN A 377 11.22 -4.35 -18.13
N ARG A 378 11.29 -5.05 -16.98
CA ARG A 378 10.40 -6.20 -16.70
C ARG A 378 8.96 -5.76 -16.46
N TYR A 379 8.75 -4.64 -15.78
CA TYR A 379 7.41 -4.07 -15.62
C TYR A 379 6.84 -3.58 -16.95
N LEU A 380 7.62 -2.85 -17.76
CA LEU A 380 7.19 -2.43 -19.10
C LEU A 380 6.88 -3.65 -19.99
N ALA A 381 7.69 -4.70 -19.96
CA ALA A 381 7.42 -5.95 -20.66
C ALA A 381 6.14 -6.64 -20.16
N GLY A 382 5.86 -6.60 -18.85
CA GLY A 382 4.60 -7.09 -18.26
C GLY A 382 3.39 -6.36 -18.82
N LEU A 383 3.43 -5.03 -18.85
CA LEU A 383 2.37 -4.19 -19.39
C LEU A 383 2.17 -4.40 -20.89
N ASN A 384 3.26 -4.50 -21.65
CA ASN A 384 3.22 -4.80 -23.07
C ASN A 384 2.61 -6.18 -23.39
N ARG A 385 2.70 -7.17 -22.47
CA ARG A 385 1.98 -8.46 -22.63
C ARG A 385 0.47 -8.36 -22.42
N LEU A 386 -0.03 -7.23 -21.93
CA LEU A 386 -1.45 -6.99 -21.62
C LEU A 386 -2.08 -5.94 -22.55
N CYS A 387 -1.26 -5.12 -23.21
CA CYS A 387 -1.70 -4.06 -24.12
C CYS A 387 -1.68 -4.49 -25.59
N ALA A 388 -2.64 -4.00 -26.38
CA ALA A 388 -2.72 -4.21 -27.83
C ALA A 388 -1.85 -3.22 -28.64
N GLU A 389 -1.10 -2.38 -27.95
CA GLU A 389 -0.14 -1.41 -28.48
C GLU A 389 1.01 -1.23 -27.47
N PRO A 390 2.19 -0.73 -27.89
CA PRO A 390 3.26 -0.43 -26.97
C PRO A 390 2.78 0.52 -25.86
N PHE A 391 2.96 0.10 -24.61
CA PHE A 391 2.55 0.86 -23.43
C PHE A 391 3.26 2.22 -23.38
N GLU A 392 4.53 2.24 -23.77
CA GLU A 392 5.39 3.42 -23.82
C GLU A 392 4.87 4.50 -24.76
N ASP A 393 4.15 4.13 -25.82
CA ASP A 393 3.51 5.08 -26.76
C ASP A 393 2.31 5.83 -26.15
N CYS A 394 1.84 5.36 -24.99
CA CYS A 394 0.76 5.98 -24.22
C CYS A 394 1.28 6.94 -23.14
N LEU A 395 2.57 6.91 -22.83
CA LEU A 395 3.19 7.81 -21.86
C LEU A 395 3.34 9.22 -22.43
N ALA A 396 3.21 10.21 -21.55
CA ALA A 396 3.63 11.57 -21.83
C ALA A 396 5.17 11.62 -21.94
N ARG A 397 5.68 12.70 -22.54
CA ARG A 397 7.11 12.96 -22.63
C ARG A 397 7.45 14.30 -22.00
N SER A 398 8.64 14.41 -21.42
CA SER A 398 9.22 15.68 -20.98
C SER A 398 9.53 16.58 -22.18
N ALA A 399 9.87 17.83 -21.92
CA ALA A 399 10.37 18.75 -22.95
C ALA A 399 11.64 18.22 -23.64
N GLY A 400 12.44 17.41 -22.94
CA GLY A 400 13.62 16.72 -23.48
C GLY A 400 13.31 15.45 -24.27
N GLY A 401 12.06 15.01 -24.33
CA GLY A 401 11.61 13.81 -25.06
C GLY A 401 11.68 12.51 -24.25
N GLU A 402 12.14 12.55 -23.01
CA GLU A 402 12.16 11.40 -22.10
C GLU A 402 10.73 11.01 -21.70
N LEU A 403 10.49 9.72 -21.43
CA LEU A 403 9.18 9.27 -20.97
C LEU A 403 8.90 9.84 -19.57
N CYS A 404 7.67 10.30 -19.33
CA CYS A 404 7.22 10.71 -18.01
C CYS A 404 6.97 9.47 -17.14
N LEU A 405 8.07 8.90 -16.65
CA LEU A 405 8.12 7.74 -15.78
C LEU A 405 9.20 7.96 -14.71
N GLU A 406 8.86 7.73 -13.45
CA GLU A 406 9.76 7.84 -12.30
C GLU A 406 9.68 6.55 -11.47
N MET A 407 10.81 5.91 -11.20
CA MET A 407 10.87 4.67 -10.42
C MET A 407 11.69 4.84 -9.15
N HIS A 408 11.21 4.23 -8.06
CA HIS A 408 11.86 4.14 -6.75
C HIS A 408 12.04 2.69 -6.33
N THR A 409 13.28 2.32 -6.03
CA THR A 409 13.63 1.06 -5.36
C THR A 409 13.46 1.18 -3.83
N PRO A 410 13.49 0.08 -3.07
CA PRO A 410 13.54 0.18 -1.60
C PRO A 410 14.76 0.97 -1.09
N GLN A 411 15.88 1.00 -1.83
CA GLN A 411 17.03 1.83 -1.49
C GLN A 411 16.79 3.31 -1.72
N ASP A 412 16.10 3.67 -2.81
CA ASP A 412 15.66 5.04 -3.05
C ASP A 412 14.71 5.48 -1.92
N LEU A 413 13.75 4.63 -1.53
CA LEU A 413 12.84 4.91 -0.41
C LEU A 413 13.59 5.11 0.92
N GLN A 414 14.63 4.32 1.19
CA GLN A 414 15.46 4.51 2.38
C GLN A 414 16.20 5.85 2.38
N SER A 415 16.78 6.23 1.25
CA SER A 415 17.56 7.46 1.12
C SER A 415 16.67 8.71 1.12
N GLU A 416 15.53 8.66 0.42
CA GLU A 416 14.66 9.82 0.22
C GLU A 416 13.68 10.05 1.37
N LEU A 417 13.22 8.99 2.04
CA LEU A 417 12.15 9.05 3.04
C LEU A 417 12.57 8.56 4.42
N ASP A 418 13.82 8.13 4.59
CA ASP A 418 14.32 7.55 5.83
C ASP A 418 13.54 6.28 6.26
N LEU A 419 13.11 5.50 5.27
CA LEU A 419 12.48 4.20 5.47
C LEU A 419 13.56 3.11 5.55
N ASP A 420 13.90 2.67 6.76
CA ASP A 420 14.88 1.61 7.00
C ASP A 420 14.62 0.38 6.14
N SER A 421 15.66 -0.06 5.41
CA SER A 421 15.61 -1.17 4.45
C SER A 421 14.42 -1.05 3.48
N GLY A 422 14.00 0.18 3.15
CA GLY A 422 12.89 0.48 2.26
C GLY A 422 11.52 -0.02 2.73
N ASN A 423 11.36 -0.32 4.03
CA ASN A 423 10.12 -0.84 4.56
C ASN A 423 9.07 0.27 4.71
N ILE A 424 7.97 0.13 3.95
CA ILE A 424 6.87 1.09 3.93
C ILE A 424 6.02 1.09 5.21
N PHE A 425 6.24 0.12 6.10
CA PHE A 425 5.63 0.02 7.43
C PHE A 425 6.61 0.42 8.54
N HIS A 426 7.83 0.87 8.20
CA HIS A 426 8.98 1.12 9.08
C HIS A 426 9.57 -0.12 9.78
N ASN A 427 8.76 -1.13 10.07
CA ASN A 427 9.11 -2.45 10.61
C ASN A 427 8.15 -3.51 10.05
N GLN A 428 8.31 -4.79 10.39
CA GLN A 428 7.29 -5.77 10.01
C GLN A 428 5.91 -5.41 10.61
N PRO A 429 4.82 -5.57 9.85
CA PRO A 429 3.47 -5.52 10.41
C PRO A 429 3.36 -6.42 11.64
N SER A 430 2.87 -5.89 12.75
CA SER A 430 2.62 -6.61 14.00
C SER A 430 1.16 -7.05 14.10
N TRP A 431 0.85 -7.89 15.10
CA TRP A 431 -0.55 -8.25 15.38
C TRP A 431 -1.31 -7.08 16.00
N PHE A 432 -2.62 -7.00 15.73
CA PHE A 432 -3.53 -6.00 16.29
C PHE A 432 -3.85 -6.22 17.79
N PHE A 433 -3.20 -7.20 18.42
CA PHE A 433 -3.32 -7.56 19.83
C PHE A 433 -1.94 -7.61 20.48
N ALA A 434 -1.90 -7.48 21.80
CA ALA A 434 -0.68 -7.63 22.57
C ALA A 434 -0.13 -9.06 22.47
N GLU A 435 1.08 -9.19 21.92
CA GLU A 435 1.79 -10.48 21.77
C GLU A 435 2.41 -10.95 23.09
N THR A 436 2.61 -10.04 24.04
CA THR A 436 3.09 -10.33 25.40
C THR A 436 2.20 -9.66 26.44
N GLU A 437 2.26 -10.11 27.70
CA GLU A 437 1.47 -9.49 28.78
C GLU A 437 1.89 -8.05 29.06
N GLU A 438 3.16 -7.71 28.88
CA GLU A 438 3.70 -6.37 29.09
C GLU A 438 3.12 -5.35 28.10
N LEU A 439 2.81 -5.78 26.88
CA LEU A 439 2.21 -4.93 25.84
C LEU A 439 0.70 -4.70 26.06
N SER A 440 0.05 -5.48 26.93
CA SER A 440 -1.36 -5.32 27.22
C SER A 440 -1.64 -3.95 27.87
N GLY A 441 -2.56 -3.18 27.29
CA GLY A 441 -2.89 -1.84 27.76
C GLY A 441 -1.95 -0.74 27.26
N GLN A 442 -0.92 -1.07 26.47
CA GLN A 442 -0.13 -0.11 25.69
C GLN A 442 -0.81 0.17 24.35
N ARG A 443 -0.42 1.22 23.62
CA ARG A 443 -0.89 1.59 22.29
C ARG A 443 -0.03 0.98 21.17
N GLY A 444 1.11 0.39 21.51
CA GLY A 444 2.02 -0.28 20.59
C GLY A 444 3.02 0.65 19.89
N VAL A 445 3.09 1.91 20.31
CA VAL A 445 3.97 2.95 19.74
C VAL A 445 4.69 3.76 20.83
N GLU A 446 4.57 3.35 22.09
CA GLU A 446 5.22 4.00 23.22
C GLU A 446 6.75 3.94 23.12
N THR A 447 7.39 4.98 23.66
CA THR A 447 8.83 4.95 23.91
C THR A 447 9.12 4.60 25.38
N PRO A 448 10.37 4.23 25.71
CA PRO A 448 10.79 4.06 27.12
C PRO A 448 10.65 5.33 27.99
N TRP A 449 10.30 6.48 27.41
CA TRP A 449 10.10 7.74 28.11
C TRP A 449 8.63 8.14 28.06
N SER A 450 8.02 8.40 29.20
CA SER A 450 6.56 8.62 29.33
C SER A 450 5.99 9.81 28.54
N ARG A 451 6.83 10.70 27.99
CA ARG A 451 6.43 11.93 27.29
C ARG A 451 7.25 12.18 26.01
N ILE A 452 7.83 11.12 25.42
CA ILE A 452 8.48 11.15 24.11
C ILE A 452 7.84 10.10 23.21
#